data_AF-A0A1E8UHL9-F1
#
_entry.id   AF-A0A1E8UHL9-F1
#
_cell.length_a   1.000
_cell.length_b   1.000
_cell.length_c   1.000
_cell.angle_alpha   90.00
_cell.angle_beta   90.00
_cell.angle_gamma   90.00
#
_symmetry.space_group_name_H-M   'P 1'
#
loop_
_entity.id
_entity.type
_entity.pdbx_description
1 polymer ?
#
loop_
_entity_poly.entity_id
_entity_poly.type
_entity_poly.pdbx_seq_one_letter_code
_entity_poly.pdbx_strand_id
1 'polypeptide(L)'
;METISIGLTVYFEDGFWHGLFEQVYRETYQVCRVTFGQEPKDDEILEILQTQFTQLSFSPETTVKQHVKIKNPKRLQRMVRKQVNQKVSSKSKELLQLQYEERKKISKHQSSVQKQLLKQEKFECKQQKRREKHRGH
;
A
#
# COMPACT_ATOMS: atom_id res chain seq x y z
N MET A 1 -26.87 -4.37 19.60
CA MET A 1 -26.52 -4.68 18.20
C MET A 1 -25.24 -3.95 17.89
N GLU A 2 -24.18 -4.68 17.57
CA GLU A 2 -22.91 -4.09 17.16
C GLU A 2 -23.03 -3.64 15.71
N THR A 3 -22.60 -2.42 15.39
CA THR A 3 -22.63 -1.90 14.02
C THR A 3 -21.22 -1.97 13.43
N ILE A 4 -21.08 -2.70 12.34
CA ILE A 4 -19.86 -2.73 11.53
C ILE A 4 -20.11 -1.80 10.35
N SER A 5 -19.26 -0.80 10.16
CA SER A 5 -19.31 0.08 9.00
C SER A 5 -18.15 -0.27 8.06
N ILE A 6 -18.46 -0.62 6.82
CA ILE A 6 -17.47 -0.89 5.77
C ILE A 6 -17.65 0.16 4.67
N GLY A 7 -16.57 0.84 4.33
CA GLY A 7 -16.50 1.76 3.19
C GLY A 7 -15.51 1.23 2.15
N LEU A 8 -15.86 1.35 0.87
CA LEU A 8 -14.95 1.09 -0.24
C LEU A 8 -14.69 2.40 -0.98
N THR A 9 -13.43 2.80 -1.07
CA THR A 9 -12.99 3.92 -1.90
C THR A 9 -12.20 3.39 -3.08
N VAL A 10 -12.71 3.59 -4.29
CA VAL A 10 -12.01 3.24 -5.53
C VAL A 10 -11.26 4.46 -6.04
N TYR A 11 -9.97 4.30 -6.35
CA TYR A 11 -9.11 5.37 -6.84
C TYR A 11 -8.11 4.86 -7.88
N PHE A 12 -7.67 5.75 -8.76
CA PHE A 12 -6.70 5.46 -9.81
C PHE A 12 -5.30 5.96 -9.41
N GLU A 13 -4.31 5.07 -9.36
CA GLU A 13 -2.92 5.38 -9.01
C GLU A 13 -1.98 4.52 -9.87
N ASP A 14 -0.86 5.09 -10.33
CA ASP A 14 0.20 4.39 -11.08
C ASP A 14 -0.27 3.53 -12.29
N GLY A 15 -1.37 3.93 -12.95
CA GLY A 15 -1.89 3.24 -14.13
C GLY A 15 -2.85 2.09 -13.84
N PHE A 16 -3.17 1.85 -12.57
CA PHE A 16 -4.09 0.81 -12.14
C PHE A 16 -5.20 1.38 -11.25
N TRP A 17 -6.32 0.67 -11.24
CA TRP A 17 -7.40 0.94 -10.30
C TRP A 17 -7.17 0.18 -9.00
N HIS A 18 -7.28 0.89 -7.89
CA HIS A 18 -7.16 0.37 -6.53
C HIS A 18 -8.45 0.60 -5.75
N GLY A 19 -8.78 -0.37 -4.91
CA GLY A 19 -9.83 -0.28 -3.89
C GLY A 19 -9.20 -0.21 -2.52
N LEU A 20 -9.59 0.79 -1.74
CA LEU A 20 -9.31 0.86 -0.31
C LEU A 20 -10.57 0.47 0.45
N PHE A 21 -10.52 -0.67 1.13
CA PHE A 21 -11.54 -1.07 2.09
C PHE A 21 -11.20 -0.50 3.46
N GLU A 22 -12.13 0.26 4.03
CA GLU A 22 -12.05 0.84 5.37
C GLU A 22 -13.13 0.18 6.23
N GLN A 23 -12.71 -0.60 7.23
CA GLN A 23 -13.61 -1.23 8.19
C GLN A 23 -13.47 -0.56 9.55
N VAL A 24 -14.60 -0.12 10.10
CA VAL A 24 -14.69 0.46 11.44
C VAL A 24 -15.56 -0.43 12.31
N TYR A 25 -14.98 -0.97 13.37
CA TYR A 25 -15.68 -1.80 14.35
C TYR A 25 -15.37 -1.38 15.78
N ARG A 26 -16.39 -0.94 16.52
CA ARG A 26 -16.36 -0.49 17.95
C ARG A 26 -15.38 0.65 18.30
N GLU A 27 -14.15 0.64 17.80
CA GLU A 27 -13.07 1.64 17.90
C GLU A 27 -11.81 1.19 17.12
N THR A 28 -11.81 -0.02 16.55
CA THR A 28 -10.74 -0.54 15.72
C THR A 28 -10.97 -0.13 14.27
N TYR A 29 -9.88 0.28 13.64
CA TYR A 29 -9.85 0.63 12.23
C TYR A 29 -8.93 -0.34 11.51
N GLN A 30 -9.48 -0.98 10.50
CA GLN A 30 -8.78 -1.93 9.65
C GLN A 30 -8.85 -1.44 8.21
N VAL A 31 -7.74 -1.55 7.51
CA VAL A 31 -7.65 -1.21 6.08
C VAL A 31 -7.12 -2.38 5.28
N CYS A 32 -7.66 -2.53 4.09
CA CYS A 32 -7.14 -3.44 3.08
C CYS A 32 -7.06 -2.71 1.73
N ARG A 33 -5.89 -2.78 1.08
CA ARG A 33 -5.71 -2.29 -0.29
C ARG A 33 -5.84 -3.47 -1.25
N VAL A 34 -6.74 -3.34 -2.21
CA VAL A 34 -6.95 -4.29 -3.31
C VAL A 34 -6.59 -3.59 -4.62
N THR A 35 -5.94 -4.29 -5.53
CA THR A 35 -5.65 -3.78 -6.87
C THR A 35 -6.56 -4.49 -7.86
N PHE A 36 -7.48 -3.75 -8.49
CA PHE A 36 -8.39 -4.26 -9.51
C PHE A 36 -7.74 -4.29 -10.90
N GLY A 37 -6.78 -3.39 -11.12
CA GLY A 37 -6.07 -3.28 -12.40
C GLY A 37 -6.83 -2.47 -13.43
N GLN A 38 -7.98 -2.96 -13.89
CA GLN A 38 -8.91 -2.24 -14.77
C GLN A 38 -10.00 -1.54 -13.97
N GLU A 39 -10.73 -0.62 -14.60
CA GLU A 39 -11.85 0.10 -13.95
C GLU A 39 -12.91 -0.92 -13.51
N PRO A 40 -13.09 -1.13 -12.20
CA PRO A 40 -13.96 -2.17 -11.70
C PRO A 40 -15.42 -1.74 -11.88
N LYS A 41 -16.26 -2.63 -12.42
CA LYS A 41 -17.70 -2.39 -12.48
C LYS A 41 -18.36 -2.70 -11.14
N ASP A 42 -19.51 -2.09 -10.89
CA ASP A 42 -20.28 -2.32 -9.66
C ASP A 42 -20.59 -3.81 -9.41
N ASP A 43 -20.88 -4.57 -10.47
CA ASP A 43 -21.14 -6.01 -10.39
C ASP A 43 -19.88 -6.81 -9.98
N GLU A 44 -18.73 -6.48 -10.54
CA GLU A 44 -17.45 -7.13 -10.21
C GLU A 44 -17.04 -6.81 -8.76
N ILE A 45 -17.31 -5.59 -8.31
CA ILE A 45 -17.07 -5.17 -6.93
C ILE A 45 -17.93 -6.00 -5.96
N LEU A 46 -19.20 -6.21 -6.29
CA LEU A 46 -20.13 -7.03 -5.50
C LEU A 46 -19.68 -8.49 -5.44
N GLU A 47 -19.24 -9.06 -6.56
CA GLU A 47 -18.75 -10.44 -6.62
C GLU A 47 -17.48 -10.62 -5.78
N ILE A 48 -16.52 -9.69 -5.87
CA ILE A 48 -15.30 -9.69 -5.05
C ILE A 48 -15.65 -9.53 -3.57
N LEU A 49 -16.62 -8.67 -3.23
CA LEU A 49 -17.12 -8.50 -1.87
C LEU A 49 -17.75 -9.79 -1.31
N GLN A 50 -18.44 -10.59 -2.13
CA GLN A 50 -19.06 -11.83 -1.67
C GLN A 50 -18.06 -12.98 -1.57
N THR A 51 -17.11 -13.06 -2.49
CA THR A 51 -16.23 -14.23 -2.65
C THR A 51 -14.88 -14.07 -1.96
N GLN A 52 -14.30 -12.88 -1.98
CA GLN A 52 -12.91 -12.63 -1.55
C GLN A 52 -12.81 -11.79 -0.28
N PHE A 53 -13.88 -11.10 0.15
CA PHE A 53 -13.86 -10.24 1.33
C PHE A 53 -13.43 -10.97 2.61
N THR A 54 -13.83 -12.24 2.77
CA THR A 54 -13.44 -13.08 3.92
C THR A 54 -11.97 -13.52 3.88
N GLN A 55 -11.33 -13.43 2.71
CA GLN A 55 -9.93 -13.81 2.49
C GLN A 55 -8.99 -12.60 2.47
N LEU A 56 -9.53 -11.38 2.52
CA LEU A 56 -8.73 -10.15 2.52
C LEU A 56 -7.88 -10.07 3.80
N SER A 57 -6.57 -9.89 3.61
CA SER A 57 -5.65 -9.68 4.71
C SER A 57 -5.73 -8.23 5.17
N PHE A 58 -6.41 -8.00 6.28
CA PHE A 58 -6.49 -6.68 6.90
C PHE A 58 -5.19 -6.34 7.64
N SER A 59 -4.82 -5.06 7.62
CA SER A 59 -3.75 -4.52 8.46
C SER A 59 -4.05 -4.76 9.95
N PRO A 60 -3.02 -4.90 10.81
CA PRO A 60 -3.22 -4.98 12.26
C PRO A 60 -4.07 -3.82 12.78
N GLU A 61 -5.00 -4.17 13.67
CA GLU A 61 -5.97 -3.26 14.29
C GLU A 61 -5.25 -2.03 14.86
N THR A 62 -5.49 -0.88 14.25
CA THR A 62 -5.00 0.39 14.77
C THR A 62 -6.16 1.09 15.46
N THR A 63 -5.95 1.47 16.72
CA THR A 63 -6.88 2.35 17.45
C THR A 63 -6.83 3.72 16.79
N VAL A 64 -7.81 4.01 15.92
CA VAL A 64 -7.90 5.32 15.30
C VAL A 64 -8.69 6.24 16.22
N LYS A 65 -8.02 7.27 16.76
CA LYS A 65 -8.71 8.44 17.30
C LYS A 65 -9.59 8.99 16.17
N GLN A 66 -10.90 8.85 16.31
CA GLN A 66 -11.89 9.27 15.32
C GLN A 66 -11.47 10.55 14.60
N HIS A 67 -11.28 10.46 13.29
CA HIS A 67 -11.18 11.64 12.45
C HIS A 67 -12.49 12.43 12.63
N VAL A 68 -12.36 13.64 13.17
CA VAL A 68 -13.46 14.59 13.29
C VAL A 68 -14.00 14.83 11.88
N LYS A 69 -15.20 14.30 11.58
CA LYS A 69 -15.94 14.64 10.36
C LYS A 69 -16.21 16.14 10.35
N ILE A 70 -15.36 16.90 9.68
CA ILE A 70 -15.59 18.33 9.46
C ILE A 70 -16.67 18.44 8.38
N LYS A 71 -17.93 18.57 8.82
CA LYS A 71 -19.13 18.62 7.97
C LYS A 71 -19.16 19.81 6.97
N ASN A 72 -18.27 20.79 7.08
CA ASN A 72 -18.31 22.02 6.29
C ASN A 72 -17.14 22.11 5.28
N PRO A 73 -17.41 22.02 3.97
CA PRO A 73 -16.41 22.12 2.91
C PRO A 73 -15.58 23.41 2.96
N LYS A 74 -16.18 24.55 3.36
CA LYS A 74 -15.44 25.82 3.53
C LYS A 74 -14.40 25.73 4.65
N ARG A 75 -14.69 24.96 5.71
CA ARG A 75 -13.79 24.79 6.85
C ARG A 75 -12.61 23.89 6.47
N LEU A 76 -12.87 22.83 5.69
CA LEU A 76 -11.81 21.98 5.11
C LEU A 76 -10.89 22.79 4.18
N GLN A 77 -11.46 23.56 3.24
CA GLN A 77 -10.67 24.43 2.35
C GLN A 77 -9.82 25.46 3.12
N ARG A 78 -10.36 26.05 4.20
CA ARG A 78 -9.60 26.97 5.06
C ARG A 78 -8.44 26.26 5.78
N MET A 79 -8.62 25.04 6.27
CA MET A 79 -7.53 24.27 6.90
C MET A 79 -6.46 23.88 5.89
N VAL A 80 -6.86 23.38 4.71
CA VAL A 80 -5.92 23.05 3.62
C VAL A 80 -5.13 24.28 3.22
N ARG A 81 -5.80 25.43 2.99
CA ARG A 81 -5.11 26.71 2.71
C ARG A 81 -4.19 27.14 3.86
N LYS A 82 -4.57 26.93 5.11
CA LYS A 82 -3.74 27.25 6.28
C LYS A 82 -2.50 26.36 6.37
N GLN A 83 -2.60 25.07 6.04
CA GLN A 83 -1.47 24.14 5.99
C GLN A 83 -0.55 24.43 4.80
N VAL A 84 -1.12 24.76 3.64
CA VAL A 84 -0.35 25.15 2.45
C VAL A 84 0.34 26.50 2.65
N ASN A 85 -0.32 27.47 3.29
CA ASN A 85 0.24 28.79 3.60
C ASN A 85 1.11 28.82 4.86
N GLN A 86 1.07 27.77 5.69
CA GLN A 86 2.11 27.54 6.68
C GLN A 86 3.38 27.25 5.89
N LYS A 87 4.21 28.28 5.73
CA LYS A 87 5.55 28.17 5.15
C LYS A 87 6.22 26.96 5.79
N VAL A 88 6.35 25.88 5.02
CA VAL A 88 7.13 24.70 5.39
C VAL A 88 8.47 25.25 5.84
N SER A 89 8.76 25.11 7.14
CA SER A 89 9.97 25.68 7.72
C SER A 89 11.18 25.16 6.94
N SER A 90 12.25 25.96 6.80
CA SER A 90 13.47 25.52 6.12
C SER A 90 13.95 24.15 6.62
N LYS A 91 13.78 23.91 7.93
CA LYS A 91 14.08 22.65 8.61
C LYS A 91 13.22 21.47 8.14
N SER A 92 11.93 21.71 7.87
CA SER A 92 11.02 20.69 7.33
C SER A 92 11.38 20.32 5.88
N LYS A 93 11.81 21.30 5.06
CA LYS A 93 12.29 21.06 3.69
C LYS A 93 13.59 20.26 3.68
N GLU A 94 14.51 20.60 4.57
CA GLU A 94 15.77 19.87 4.77
C GLU A 94 15.53 18.43 5.23
N LEU A 95 14.64 18.21 6.20
CA LEU A 95 14.25 16.87 6.67
C LEU A 95 13.66 15.99 5.55
N LEU A 96 12.77 16.55 4.72
CA LEU A 96 12.20 15.81 3.57
C LEU A 96 13.26 15.46 2.53
N GLN A 97 14.23 16.34 2.31
CA GLN A 97 15.34 16.09 1.40
C GLN A 97 16.27 14.99 1.92
N LEU A 98 16.61 15.02 3.22
CA LEU A 98 17.38 13.95 3.87
C LEU A 98 16.65 12.61 3.80
N GLN A 99 15.34 12.59 4.09
CA GLN A 99 14.52 11.38 3.98
C GLN A 99 14.51 10.80 2.55
N TYR A 100 14.43 11.68 1.54
CA TYR A 100 14.48 11.27 0.15
C TYR A 100 15.85 10.65 -0.22
N GLU A 101 16.95 11.24 0.23
CA GLU A 101 18.30 10.72 0.02
C GLU A 101 18.52 9.36 0.69
N GLU A 102 18.02 9.17 1.91
CA GLU A 102 18.07 7.88 2.62
C GLU A 102 17.29 6.80 1.87
N ARG A 103 16.04 7.08 1.47
CA ARG A 103 15.22 6.15 0.69
C ARG A 103 15.89 5.74 -0.62
N LYS A 104 16.54 6.70 -1.30
CA LYS A 104 17.29 6.43 -2.53
C LYS A 104 18.48 5.49 -2.30
N LYS A 105 19.19 5.61 -1.17
CA LYS A 105 20.29 4.70 -0.80
C LYS A 105 19.75 3.30 -0.51
N ILE A 106 18.68 3.19 0.28
CA ILE A 106 18.04 1.90 0.64
C ILE A 106 17.58 1.18 -0.62
N SER A 107 16.87 1.88 -1.51
CA SER A 107 16.37 1.30 -2.77
C SER A 107 17.51 0.76 -3.65
N LYS A 108 18.61 1.51 -3.78
CA LYS A 108 19.80 1.04 -4.53
C LYS A 108 20.42 -0.21 -3.89
N HIS A 109 20.54 -0.23 -2.57
CA HIS A 109 21.08 -1.38 -1.84
C HIS A 109 20.21 -2.62 -2.06
N GLN A 110 18.90 -2.50 -1.87
CA GLN A 110 17.94 -3.59 -2.09
C GLN A 110 18.01 -4.14 -3.52
N SER A 111 18.04 -3.26 -4.53
CA SER A 111 18.17 -3.67 -5.93
C SER A 111 19.50 -4.40 -6.20
N SER A 112 20.60 -3.95 -5.59
CA SER A 112 21.90 -4.60 -5.71
C SER A 112 21.90 -6.00 -5.10
N VAL A 113 21.37 -6.14 -3.88
CA VAL A 113 21.25 -7.43 -3.18
C VAL A 113 20.38 -8.40 -3.98
N GLN A 114 19.23 -7.95 -4.48
CA GLN A 114 18.34 -8.78 -5.28
C GLN A 114 19.03 -9.28 -6.57
N LYS A 115 19.80 -8.43 -7.24
CA LYS A 115 20.58 -8.84 -8.42
C LYS A 115 21.65 -9.88 -8.09
N GLN A 116 22.32 -9.77 -6.94
CA GLN A 116 23.32 -10.75 -6.51
C GLN A 116 22.68 -12.09 -6.19
N LEU A 117 21.56 -12.10 -5.46
CA LEU A 117 20.80 -13.33 -5.15
C LEU A 117 20.36 -14.04 -6.43
N LEU A 118 19.74 -13.32 -7.36
CA LEU A 118 19.31 -13.91 -8.65
C LEU A 118 20.49 -14.45 -9.47
N LYS A 119 21.67 -13.83 -9.38
CA LYS A 119 22.88 -14.31 -10.07
C LYS A 119 23.39 -15.62 -9.43
N GLN A 120 23.35 -15.70 -8.11
CA GLN A 120 23.78 -16.88 -7.36
C GLN A 120 22.83 -18.07 -7.59
N GLU A 121 21.52 -17.85 -7.52
CA GLU A 121 20.50 -18.87 -7.83
C GLU A 121 20.68 -19.43 -9.25
N LYS A 122 20.86 -18.54 -10.25
CA LYS A 122 21.12 -18.96 -11.64
C LYS A 122 22.40 -19.79 -11.76
N PHE A 123 23.43 -19.46 -11.00
CA PHE A 123 24.68 -20.22 -10.99
C PHE A 123 24.50 -21.60 -10.35
N GLU A 124 23.84 -21.67 -9.21
CA GLU A 124 23.54 -22.93 -8.51
C GLU A 124 22.69 -23.87 -9.36
N CYS A 125 21.63 -23.36 -10.01
CA CYS A 125 20.84 -24.14 -10.97
C CYS A 125 21.69 -24.68 -12.13
N LYS A 126 22.63 -23.90 -12.68
CA LYS A 126 23.54 -24.37 -13.73
C LYS A 126 24.46 -25.48 -13.22
N GLN A 127 25.00 -25.35 -12.01
CA GLN A 127 25.85 -26.37 -11.40
C GLN A 127 25.08 -27.66 -11.11
N GLN A 128 23.83 -27.54 -10.64
CA GLN A 128 22.97 -28.69 -10.40
C GLN A 128 22.64 -29.42 -11.71
N LYS A 129 22.22 -28.70 -12.76
CA LYS A 129 22.00 -29.29 -14.09
C LYS A 129 23.24 -29.98 -14.65
N ARG A 130 24.44 -29.42 -14.42
CA ARG A 130 25.70 -30.05 -14.83
C ARG A 130 25.96 -31.34 -14.05
N ARG A 131 25.73 -31.34 -12.73
CA ARG A 131 25.85 -32.53 -11.87
C ARG A 131 24.86 -33.62 -12.26
N GLU A 132 23.61 -33.27 -12.55
CA GLU A 132 22.57 -34.21 -13.02
C GLU A 132 22.93 -34.82 -14.37
N LYS A 133 23.43 -34.04 -15.33
CA LYS A 133 23.95 -34.56 -16.61
C LYS A 133 25.08 -35.57 -16.44
N HIS A 134 25.95 -35.39 -15.44
CA HIS A 134 27.06 -36.29 -15.16
C HIS A 134 26.66 -37.52 -14.35
N ARG A 135 25.51 -37.50 -13.65
CA ARG A 135 25.07 -38.66 -12.84
C ARG A 135 24.49 -39.79 -13.66
N GLY A 136 24.16 -39.55 -14.94
CA GLY A 136 23.71 -40.57 -15.88
C GLY A 136 22.34 -41.16 -15.51
N HIS A 137 21.59 -41.52 -16.54
CA HIS A 137 20.51 -42.49 -16.44
C HIS A 137 20.86 -43.65 -17.34
#